data_AF-A4PU31-F1
#
_entry.id   AF-A4PU31-F1
#
_cell.length_a   1.000
_cell.length_b   1.000
_cell.length_c   1.000
_cell.angle_alpha   90.00
_cell.angle_beta   90.00
_cell.angle_gamma   90.00
#
_symmetry.space_group_name_H-M   'P 1'
#
loop_
_entity.id
_entity.type
_entity.pdbx_description
1 polymer ?
#
loop_
_entity_poly.entity_id
_entity_poly.type
_entity_poly.pdbx_seq_one_letter_code
_entity_poly.pdbx_strand_id
1 'polypeptide(L)'
;MKGKVIISAVSLILVVGVIIGVVVDIHKNGKDPEVQTQQRNLRIMCQNAQDQKLCHETLSSVHGADAADPKAYIAAAVKAATDNVMNAFNMSERLTTEYGKENGAKMALDDCKDLMQFALDSLDLSNNCLSDNNIQAVHDQTADMRNWLSAVISYRQACMEGFDDANDGEKKIKEQFHVQSLDSVQKITAVALDIVTGLSDILQQFNLKFDIKPLSRRLLNSEVTVDDQGYPSWISASDRKLLAKMQRKNWRANIRPNAVVANDGSGQFKTIQAALASYPKGNKGRYFIYVKAGVYDEYITVPKDAVNILMYGDGPARTIVTGRKNFAAGTKTMQTATFANTAIGFIGKAMTFENTAGPDGHQAVAFRNVGDMSALVGCHIVGYQDSLYVQSNRQYYRNCLVSGNR
;
A
#
# COMPACT_ATOMS: atom_id res chain seq x y z
N MET A 1 -3.72 -73.29 -64.90
CA MET A 1 -3.16 -72.97 -63.56
C MET A 1 -2.69 -71.53 -63.52
N LYS A 2 -3.53 -70.59 -63.06
CA LYS A 2 -3.09 -69.28 -62.54
C LYS A 2 -4.18 -68.76 -61.59
N GLY A 3 -3.80 -68.45 -60.36
CA GLY A 3 -4.67 -67.77 -59.42
C GLY A 3 -4.09 -67.71 -58.01
N LYS A 4 -4.04 -66.48 -57.47
CA LYS A 4 -3.88 -66.08 -56.06
C LYS A 4 -2.48 -65.75 -55.54
N VAL A 5 -2.09 -64.46 -55.64
CA VAL A 5 -1.33 -63.73 -54.59
C VAL A 5 -1.65 -62.22 -54.69
N ILE A 6 -2.81 -61.74 -54.23
CA ILE A 6 -3.03 -60.30 -53.94
C ILE A 6 -4.13 -60.16 -52.86
N ILE A 7 -3.85 -60.48 -51.58
CA ILE A 7 -4.71 -60.07 -50.45
C ILE A 7 -3.91 -59.64 -49.19
N SER A 8 -2.60 -59.92 -49.07
CA SER A 8 -1.90 -59.72 -47.79
C SER A 8 -1.28 -58.33 -47.54
N ALA A 9 -1.19 -57.44 -48.54
CA ALA A 9 -0.44 -56.18 -48.38
C ALA A 9 -1.33 -54.98 -47.94
N VAL A 10 -2.63 -54.99 -48.26
CA VAL A 10 -3.53 -53.87 -47.95
C VAL A 10 -3.93 -53.85 -46.46
N SER A 11 -3.94 -55.01 -45.80
CA SER A 11 -4.32 -55.12 -44.40
C SER A 11 -3.22 -54.60 -43.44
N LEU A 12 -1.95 -54.76 -43.78
CA LEU A 12 -0.84 -54.24 -42.96
C LEU A 12 -0.73 -52.70 -43.01
N ILE A 13 -0.99 -52.09 -44.17
CA ILE A 13 -0.92 -50.62 -44.32
C ILE A 13 -2.05 -49.95 -43.53
N LEU A 14 -3.26 -50.53 -43.51
CA LEU A 14 -4.38 -50.01 -42.72
C LEU A 14 -4.14 -50.14 -41.21
N VAL A 15 -3.55 -51.25 -40.74
CA VAL A 15 -3.24 -51.44 -39.31
C VAL A 15 -2.14 -50.47 -38.85
N VAL A 16 -1.09 -50.25 -39.65
CA VAL A 16 -0.04 -49.28 -39.33
C VAL A 16 -0.58 -47.84 -39.39
N GLY A 17 -1.45 -47.52 -40.34
CA GLY A 17 -2.12 -46.21 -40.43
C GLY A 17 -3.05 -45.93 -39.25
N VAL A 18 -3.77 -46.94 -38.73
CA VAL A 18 -4.61 -46.82 -37.53
C VAL A 18 -3.74 -46.71 -36.27
N ILE A 19 -2.64 -47.46 -36.16
CA ILE A 19 -1.74 -47.35 -34.99
C ILE A 19 -1.04 -45.99 -34.99
N ILE A 20 -0.55 -45.49 -36.13
CA ILE A 20 0.04 -44.15 -36.22
C ILE A 20 -1.04 -43.08 -36.00
N GLY A 21 -2.25 -43.27 -36.53
CA GLY A 21 -3.39 -42.37 -36.29
C GLY A 21 -3.78 -42.29 -34.82
N VAL A 22 -3.83 -43.42 -34.12
CA VAL A 22 -4.11 -43.51 -32.67
C VAL A 22 -2.92 -42.98 -31.85
N VAL A 23 -1.68 -43.22 -32.24
CA VAL A 23 -0.49 -42.69 -31.53
C VAL A 23 -0.36 -41.18 -31.73
N VAL A 24 -0.73 -40.65 -32.90
CA VAL A 24 -0.74 -39.19 -33.18
C VAL A 24 -1.95 -38.52 -32.52
N ASP A 25 -3.11 -39.18 -32.43
CA ASP A 25 -4.29 -38.64 -31.72
C ASP A 25 -4.08 -38.69 -30.19
N ILE A 26 -3.42 -39.73 -29.67
CA ILE A 26 -3.01 -39.80 -28.25
C ILE A 26 -1.90 -38.78 -27.95
N HIS A 27 -0.95 -38.52 -28.86
CA HIS A 27 0.05 -37.45 -28.66
C HIS A 27 -0.51 -36.04 -28.86
N LYS A 28 -1.59 -35.85 -29.64
CA LYS A 28 -2.24 -34.53 -29.80
C LYS A 28 -3.22 -34.18 -28.70
N ASN A 29 -3.85 -35.19 -28.05
CA ASN A 29 -4.84 -34.96 -26.99
C ASN A 29 -4.38 -35.38 -25.58
N GLY A 30 -3.22 -36.01 -25.44
CA GLY A 30 -2.62 -36.37 -24.16
C GLY A 30 -1.86 -35.23 -23.50
N LYS A 31 -2.50 -34.09 -23.21
CA LYS A 31 -1.94 -33.20 -22.19
C LYS A 31 -2.05 -33.91 -20.85
N ASP A 32 -0.92 -34.08 -20.17
CA ASP A 32 -0.84 -34.61 -18.81
C ASP A 32 -1.98 -34.04 -17.93
N PRO A 33 -2.79 -34.87 -17.24
CA PRO A 33 -3.88 -34.42 -16.37
C PRO A 33 -3.45 -33.33 -15.38
N GLU A 34 -2.19 -33.37 -14.92
CA GLU A 34 -1.63 -32.38 -14.02
C GLU A 34 -1.46 -31.02 -14.72
N VAL A 35 -0.96 -31.02 -15.97
CA VAL A 35 -0.82 -29.83 -16.82
C VAL A 35 -2.19 -29.24 -17.18
N GLN A 36 -3.20 -30.07 -17.42
CA GLN A 36 -4.57 -29.58 -17.68
C GLN A 36 -5.17 -28.90 -16.45
N THR A 37 -4.93 -29.46 -15.27
CA THR A 37 -5.42 -28.91 -13.99
C THR A 37 -4.74 -27.58 -13.67
N GLN A 38 -3.42 -27.49 -13.86
CA GLN A 38 -2.67 -26.25 -13.71
C GLN A 38 -3.17 -25.15 -14.66
N GLN A 39 -3.39 -25.46 -15.95
CA GLN A 39 -3.91 -24.50 -16.93
C GLN A 39 -5.32 -24.02 -16.59
N ARG A 40 -6.16 -24.90 -16.06
CA ARG A 40 -7.50 -24.53 -15.58
C ARG A 40 -7.42 -23.58 -14.39
N ASN A 41 -6.62 -23.91 -13.38
CA ASN A 41 -6.51 -23.12 -12.15
C ASN A 41 -5.87 -21.75 -12.42
N LEU A 42 -4.87 -21.67 -13.29
CA LEU A 42 -4.31 -20.39 -13.78
C LEU A 42 -5.37 -19.49 -14.38
N ARG A 43 -6.27 -20.03 -15.22
CA ARG A 43 -7.38 -19.25 -15.81
C ARG A 43 -8.35 -18.74 -14.75
N ILE A 44 -8.65 -19.55 -13.73
CA ILE A 44 -9.51 -19.13 -12.62
C ILE A 44 -8.86 -17.99 -11.85
N MET A 45 -7.58 -18.11 -11.48
CA MET A 45 -6.85 -17.06 -10.75
C MET A 45 -6.77 -15.76 -11.55
N CYS A 46 -6.53 -15.84 -12.86
CA CYS A 46 -6.36 -14.68 -13.73
C CYS A 46 -7.64 -14.12 -14.35
N GLN A 47 -8.83 -14.63 -13.96
CA GLN A 47 -10.10 -14.25 -14.61
C GLN A 47 -10.43 -12.75 -14.49
N ASN A 48 -10.05 -12.13 -13.37
CA ASN A 48 -10.31 -10.72 -13.07
C ASN A 48 -9.11 -9.81 -13.39
N ALA A 49 -7.99 -10.38 -13.84
CA ALA A 49 -6.80 -9.61 -14.15
C ALA A 49 -7.00 -8.81 -15.44
N GLN A 50 -6.67 -7.51 -15.41
CA GLN A 50 -6.75 -6.67 -16.60
C GLN A 50 -5.81 -7.15 -17.72
N ASP A 51 -4.59 -7.54 -17.36
CA ASP A 51 -3.62 -8.17 -18.27
C ASP A 51 -3.56 -9.67 -18.00
N GLN A 52 -4.39 -10.42 -18.71
CA GLN A 52 -4.42 -11.88 -18.57
C GLN A 52 -3.08 -12.52 -18.91
N LYS A 53 -2.37 -12.04 -19.93
CA LYS A 53 -1.11 -12.63 -20.35
C LYS A 53 -0.05 -12.47 -19.26
N LEU A 54 0.11 -11.25 -18.74
CA LEU A 54 1.02 -10.97 -17.66
C LEU A 54 0.68 -11.75 -16.39
N CYS A 55 -0.61 -11.88 -16.07
CA CYS A 55 -1.04 -12.70 -14.93
C CYS A 55 -0.61 -14.16 -15.08
N HIS A 56 -0.83 -14.77 -16.25
CA HIS A 56 -0.40 -16.16 -16.50
C HIS A 56 1.12 -16.30 -16.43
N GLU A 57 1.89 -15.35 -16.96
CA GLU A 57 3.36 -15.35 -16.88
C GLU A 57 3.84 -15.24 -15.44
N THR A 58 3.24 -14.34 -14.65
CA THR A 58 3.56 -14.12 -13.23
C THR A 58 3.33 -15.39 -12.40
N LEU A 59 2.23 -16.11 -12.67
CA LEU A 59 1.83 -17.30 -11.94
C LEU A 59 2.41 -18.61 -12.49
N SER A 60 3.18 -18.56 -13.57
CA SER A 60 3.73 -19.75 -14.25
C SER A 60 4.68 -20.57 -13.38
N SER A 61 5.23 -19.96 -12.32
CA SER A 61 6.10 -20.63 -11.34
C SER A 61 5.37 -21.63 -10.43
N VAL A 62 4.04 -21.60 -10.37
CA VAL A 62 3.24 -22.52 -9.54
C VAL A 62 2.96 -23.81 -10.30
N HIS A 63 3.48 -24.93 -9.80
CA HIS A 63 3.43 -26.25 -10.44
C HIS A 63 3.35 -27.38 -9.42
N GLY A 64 3.07 -28.60 -9.87
CA GLY A 64 3.06 -29.77 -9.00
C GLY A 64 1.91 -29.75 -7.98
N ALA A 65 2.19 -30.20 -6.76
CA ALA A 65 1.23 -30.19 -5.65
C ALA A 65 0.68 -28.79 -5.32
N ASP A 66 1.47 -27.74 -5.54
CA ASP A 66 1.08 -26.35 -5.26
C ASP A 66 0.02 -25.82 -6.25
N ALA A 67 -0.07 -26.42 -7.46
CA ALA A 67 -1.05 -26.01 -8.46
C ALA A 67 -2.51 -26.29 -8.04
N ALA A 68 -2.72 -27.12 -7.01
CA ALA A 68 -4.05 -27.37 -6.45
C ALA A 68 -4.46 -26.35 -5.38
N ASP A 69 -3.54 -25.53 -4.86
CA ASP A 69 -3.78 -24.61 -3.75
C ASP A 69 -3.90 -23.14 -4.24
N PRO A 70 -5.09 -22.51 -4.16
CA PRO A 70 -5.27 -21.09 -4.47
C PRO A 70 -4.29 -20.16 -3.73
N LYS A 71 -3.91 -20.53 -2.50
CA LYS A 71 -2.99 -19.75 -1.68
C LYS A 71 -1.60 -19.66 -2.31
N ALA A 72 -1.13 -20.74 -2.93
CA ALA A 72 0.17 -20.79 -3.59
C ALA A 72 0.25 -19.78 -4.75
N TYR A 73 -0.85 -19.59 -5.49
CA TYR A 73 -0.94 -18.58 -6.54
C TYR A 73 -0.93 -17.15 -5.99
N ILE A 74 -1.63 -16.88 -4.89
CA ILE A 74 -1.59 -15.55 -4.24
C ILE A 74 -0.18 -15.26 -3.74
N ALA A 75 0.47 -16.24 -3.10
CA ALA A 75 1.85 -16.12 -2.63
C ALA A 75 2.84 -15.88 -3.77
N ALA A 76 2.68 -16.58 -4.90
CA ALA A 76 3.49 -16.34 -6.09
C ALA A 76 3.32 -14.91 -6.64
N ALA A 77 2.09 -14.39 -6.69
CA ALA A 77 1.83 -13.02 -7.14
C ALA A 77 2.44 -11.96 -6.20
N VAL A 78 2.25 -12.10 -4.89
CA VAL A 78 2.82 -11.17 -3.89
C VAL A 78 4.35 -11.24 -3.88
N LYS A 79 4.92 -12.44 -4.01
CA LYS A 79 6.37 -12.62 -4.16
C LYS A 79 6.91 -11.95 -5.41
N ALA A 80 6.26 -12.14 -6.56
CA ALA A 80 6.66 -11.47 -7.80
C ALA A 80 6.60 -9.95 -7.68
N ALA A 81 5.59 -9.40 -6.99
CA ALA A 81 5.53 -7.97 -6.67
C ALA A 81 6.70 -7.54 -5.78
N THR A 82 7.04 -8.34 -4.76
CA THR A 82 8.18 -8.10 -3.84
C THR A 82 9.49 -8.03 -4.62
N ASP A 83 9.75 -9.00 -5.50
CA ASP A 83 10.96 -9.04 -6.31
C ASP A 83 11.08 -7.81 -7.22
N ASN A 84 9.97 -7.36 -7.83
CA ASN A 84 9.96 -6.16 -8.66
C ASN A 84 10.19 -4.87 -7.85
N VAL A 85 9.61 -4.77 -6.64
CA VAL A 85 9.85 -3.62 -5.75
C VAL A 85 11.29 -3.61 -5.25
N MET A 86 11.88 -4.77 -4.92
CA MET A 86 13.30 -4.86 -4.56
C MET A 86 14.20 -4.40 -5.71
N ASN A 87 13.88 -4.79 -6.95
CA ASN A 87 14.60 -4.30 -8.13
C ASN A 87 14.50 -2.78 -8.27
N ALA A 88 13.32 -2.20 -8.01
CA ALA A 88 13.12 -0.75 -8.03
C ALA A 88 13.90 -0.04 -6.93
N PHE A 89 13.91 -0.60 -5.72
CA PHE A 89 14.71 -0.10 -4.60
C PHE A 89 16.21 -0.07 -4.97
N ASN A 90 16.76 -1.19 -5.44
CA ASN A 90 18.17 -1.28 -5.83
C ASN A 90 18.51 -0.33 -7.00
N MET A 91 17.58 -0.17 -7.95
CA MET A 91 17.75 0.77 -9.05
C MET A 91 17.75 2.22 -8.55
N SER A 92 16.91 2.59 -7.58
CA SER A 92 16.95 3.91 -6.97
C SER A 92 18.32 4.20 -6.34
N GLU A 93 18.91 3.24 -5.62
CA GLU A 93 20.25 3.39 -5.03
C GLU A 93 21.35 3.55 -6.09
N ARG A 94 21.27 2.76 -7.17
CA ARG A 94 22.20 2.88 -8.30
C ARG A 94 22.10 4.26 -8.96
N LEU A 95 20.88 4.71 -9.27
CA LEU A 95 20.64 6.02 -9.87
C LEU A 95 21.10 7.15 -8.95
N THR A 96 20.92 7.04 -7.63
CA THR A 96 21.45 8.03 -6.68
C THR A 96 22.96 8.12 -6.76
N THR A 97 23.65 6.99 -6.97
CA THR A 97 25.11 6.97 -7.12
C THR A 97 25.56 7.59 -8.44
N GLU A 98 24.82 7.35 -9.53
CA GLU A 98 25.14 7.84 -10.88
C GLU A 98 24.83 9.35 -11.03
N TYR A 99 23.68 9.80 -10.53
CA TYR A 99 23.12 11.13 -10.80
C TYR A 99 22.99 12.03 -9.56
N GLY A 100 23.26 11.52 -8.35
CA GLY A 100 23.03 12.24 -7.08
C GLY A 100 23.98 13.43 -6.81
N LYS A 101 24.76 13.86 -7.80
CA LYS A 101 25.50 15.13 -7.75
C LYS A 101 24.58 16.34 -7.90
N GLU A 102 23.47 16.18 -8.62
CA GLU A 102 22.43 17.20 -8.72
C GLU A 102 21.49 17.10 -7.52
N ASN A 103 21.36 18.19 -6.75
CA ASN A 103 20.58 18.19 -5.51
C ASN A 103 19.12 17.76 -5.74
N GLY A 104 18.48 18.24 -6.81
CA GLY A 104 17.08 17.92 -7.13
C GLY A 104 16.87 16.44 -7.45
N ALA A 105 17.68 15.90 -8.38
CA ALA A 105 17.65 14.47 -8.74
C ALA A 105 17.94 13.58 -7.53
N LYS A 106 18.92 13.96 -6.69
CA LYS A 106 19.24 13.23 -5.46
C LYS A 106 18.03 13.18 -4.51
N MET A 107 17.38 14.31 -4.24
CA MET A 107 16.20 14.34 -3.37
C MET A 107 15.05 13.47 -3.90
N ALA A 108 14.77 13.53 -5.22
CA ALA A 108 13.74 12.70 -5.84
C ALA A 108 14.06 11.20 -5.73
N LEU A 109 15.33 10.82 -5.91
CA LEU A 109 15.77 9.43 -5.80
C LEU A 109 15.79 8.94 -4.35
N ASP A 110 16.17 9.78 -3.39
CA ASP A 110 16.07 9.48 -1.96
C ASP A 110 14.59 9.30 -1.55
N ASP A 111 13.67 10.14 -2.05
CA ASP A 111 12.23 9.96 -1.85
C ASP A 111 11.73 8.63 -2.45
N CYS A 112 12.15 8.30 -3.67
CA CYS A 112 11.83 7.02 -4.31
C CYS A 112 12.32 5.82 -3.49
N LYS A 113 13.52 5.91 -2.91
CA LYS A 113 14.08 4.86 -2.07
C LYS A 113 13.21 4.62 -0.84
N ASP A 114 12.83 5.69 -0.14
CA ASP A 114 11.95 5.60 1.03
C ASP A 114 10.58 5.02 0.65
N LEU A 115 10.04 5.41 -0.50
CA LEU A 115 8.77 4.89 -1.02
C LEU A 115 8.82 3.41 -1.37
N MET A 116 9.91 2.94 -2.00
CA MET A 116 10.11 1.52 -2.27
C MET A 116 10.29 0.74 -0.97
N GLN A 117 10.92 1.32 0.05
CA GLN A 117 10.98 0.68 1.37
C GLN A 117 9.58 0.56 2.00
N PHE A 118 8.72 1.58 1.91
CA PHE A 118 7.33 1.46 2.38
C PHE A 118 6.53 0.42 1.57
N ALA A 119 6.81 0.29 0.27
CA ALA A 119 6.23 -0.75 -0.57
C ALA A 119 6.66 -2.16 -0.12
N LEU A 120 7.95 -2.37 0.17
CA LEU A 120 8.46 -3.64 0.72
C LEU A 120 7.80 -3.96 2.07
N ASP A 121 7.74 -2.99 2.98
CA ASP A 121 7.09 -3.16 4.29
C ASP A 121 5.60 -3.58 4.12
N SER A 122 4.92 -3.05 3.10
CA SER A 122 3.51 -3.37 2.80
C SER A 122 3.33 -4.77 2.18
N LEU A 123 4.28 -5.20 1.35
CA LEU A 123 4.31 -6.55 0.78
C LEU A 123 4.68 -7.60 1.84
N ASP A 124 5.55 -7.27 2.79
CA ASP A 124 5.86 -8.13 3.94
C ASP A 124 4.62 -8.38 4.81
N LEU A 125 3.81 -7.34 5.06
CA LEU A 125 2.51 -7.52 5.74
C LEU A 125 1.59 -8.47 4.96
N SER A 126 1.55 -8.33 3.63
CA SER A 126 0.78 -9.23 2.76
C SER A 126 1.29 -10.68 2.81
N ASN A 127 2.61 -10.89 2.83
CA ASN A 127 3.23 -12.20 2.95
C ASN A 127 2.98 -12.85 4.32
N ASN A 128 2.94 -12.05 5.39
CA ASN A 128 2.62 -12.55 6.73
C ASN A 128 1.19 -13.09 6.81
N CYS A 129 0.21 -12.46 6.15
CA CYS A 129 -1.15 -13.00 6.04
C CYS A 129 -1.19 -14.35 5.33
N LEU A 130 -0.28 -14.56 4.37
CA LEU A 130 -0.14 -15.81 3.63
C LEU A 130 0.71 -16.86 4.38
N SER A 131 1.29 -16.53 5.53
CA SER A 131 2.03 -17.51 6.32
C SER A 131 1.10 -18.38 7.19
N ASP A 132 -0.13 -17.93 7.45
CA ASP A 132 -1.15 -18.73 8.12
C ASP A 132 -1.61 -19.89 7.20
N ASN A 133 -1.71 -21.11 7.73
CA ASN A 133 -2.03 -22.32 6.96
C ASN A 133 -3.49 -22.39 6.49
N ASN A 134 -4.31 -21.38 6.79
CA ASN A 134 -5.74 -21.38 6.47
C ASN A 134 -6.12 -20.32 5.43
N ILE A 135 -6.62 -20.75 4.27
CA ILE A 135 -7.14 -19.89 3.21
C ILE A 135 -8.33 -19.01 3.67
N GLN A 136 -9.09 -19.43 4.70
CA GLN A 136 -10.12 -18.58 5.31
C GLN A 136 -9.49 -17.35 6.00
N ALA A 137 -8.33 -17.50 6.64
CA ALA A 137 -7.65 -16.39 7.28
C ALA A 137 -7.14 -15.37 6.25
N VAL A 138 -6.78 -15.84 5.04
CA VAL A 138 -6.44 -14.98 3.90
C VAL A 138 -7.69 -14.25 3.40
N HIS A 139 -8.82 -14.96 3.27
CA HIS A 139 -10.10 -14.36 2.88
C HIS A 139 -10.57 -13.28 3.87
N ASP A 140 -10.49 -13.55 5.17
CA ASP A 140 -10.85 -12.60 6.23
C ASP A 140 -9.98 -11.33 6.21
N GLN A 141 -8.74 -11.44 5.73
CA GLN A 141 -7.77 -10.34 5.63
C GLN A 141 -7.71 -9.69 4.24
N THR A 142 -8.64 -10.04 3.33
CA THR A 142 -8.69 -9.49 1.97
C THR A 142 -8.67 -7.96 1.95
N ALA A 143 -9.40 -7.31 2.86
CA ALA A 143 -9.44 -5.84 2.93
C ALA A 143 -8.07 -5.22 3.27
N ASP A 144 -7.29 -5.87 4.15
CA ASP A 144 -5.95 -5.42 4.51
C ASP A 144 -4.96 -5.65 3.36
N MET A 145 -5.01 -6.82 2.71
CA MET A 145 -4.19 -7.11 1.53
C MET A 145 -4.46 -6.13 0.39
N ARG A 146 -5.72 -5.81 0.11
CA ARG A 146 -6.09 -4.81 -0.90
C ARG A 146 -5.54 -3.43 -0.56
N ASN A 147 -5.58 -3.04 0.72
CA ASN A 147 -5.00 -1.78 1.17
C ASN A 147 -3.48 -1.74 0.92
N TRP A 148 -2.74 -2.77 1.33
CA TRP A 148 -1.29 -2.80 1.19
C TRP A 148 -0.83 -2.89 -0.27
N LEU A 149 -1.47 -3.73 -1.09
CA LEU A 149 -1.16 -3.82 -2.52
C LEU A 149 -1.49 -2.53 -3.27
N SER A 150 -2.61 -1.87 -2.93
CA SER A 150 -2.92 -0.55 -3.48
C SER A 150 -1.90 0.51 -3.03
N ALA A 151 -1.42 0.44 -1.78
CA ALA A 151 -0.40 1.35 -1.26
C ALA A 151 0.92 1.23 -2.04
N VAL A 152 1.34 0.03 -2.43
CA VAL A 152 2.52 -0.19 -3.29
C VAL A 152 2.39 0.56 -4.63
N ILE A 153 1.22 0.52 -5.26
CA ILE A 153 0.95 1.26 -6.51
C ILE A 153 1.01 2.77 -6.25
N SER A 154 0.45 3.26 -5.13
CA SER A 154 0.54 4.66 -4.72
C SER A 154 1.98 5.12 -4.46
N TYR A 155 2.83 4.31 -3.83
CA TYR A 155 4.24 4.62 -3.61
C TYR A 155 5.02 4.75 -4.91
N ARG A 156 4.77 3.85 -5.85
CA ARG A 156 5.33 3.93 -7.21
C ARG A 156 4.89 5.20 -7.93
N GLN A 157 3.63 5.60 -7.82
CA GLN A 157 3.13 6.85 -8.40
C GLN A 157 3.81 8.07 -7.76
N ALA A 158 3.89 8.13 -6.44
CA ALA A 158 4.52 9.24 -5.73
C ALA A 158 6.01 9.38 -6.07
N CYS A 159 6.72 8.27 -6.28
CA CYS A 159 8.11 8.28 -6.73
C CYS A 159 8.23 8.96 -8.11
N MET A 160 7.33 8.64 -9.05
CA MET A 160 7.30 9.27 -10.37
C MET A 160 6.97 10.77 -10.31
N GLU A 161 6.10 11.18 -9.39
CA GLU A 161 5.71 12.59 -9.18
C GLU A 161 6.80 13.40 -8.47
N GLY A 162 7.77 12.77 -7.81
CA GLY A 162 8.87 13.45 -7.12
C GLY A 162 9.89 14.11 -8.05
N PHE A 163 9.94 13.70 -9.32
CA PHE A 163 10.83 14.28 -10.34
C PHE A 163 10.21 15.51 -10.99
N ASP A 164 11.03 16.52 -11.25
CA ASP A 164 10.63 17.74 -11.93
C ASP A 164 10.69 17.58 -13.47
N ASP A 165 9.53 17.56 -14.11
CA ASP A 165 9.41 17.43 -15.56
C ASP A 165 9.93 18.65 -16.34
N ALA A 166 10.12 19.80 -15.67
CA ALA A 166 10.75 20.98 -16.26
C ALA A 166 12.29 20.87 -16.30
N ASN A 167 12.88 19.93 -15.57
CA ASN A 167 14.31 19.64 -15.58
C ASN A 167 14.60 18.44 -16.49
N ASP A 168 15.28 18.68 -17.62
CA ASP A 168 15.60 17.64 -18.61
C ASP A 168 16.44 16.48 -18.04
N GLY A 169 17.28 16.73 -17.04
CA GLY A 169 18.08 15.71 -16.36
C GLY A 169 17.20 14.78 -15.52
N GLU A 170 16.38 15.37 -14.64
CA GLU A 170 15.43 14.62 -13.82
C GLU A 170 14.39 13.86 -14.65
N LYS A 171 13.89 14.48 -15.72
CA LYS A 171 12.95 13.85 -16.65
C LYS A 171 13.53 12.58 -17.29
N LYS A 172 14.80 12.61 -17.73
CA LYS A 172 15.48 11.42 -18.30
C LYS A 172 15.64 10.32 -17.26
N ILE A 173 16.00 10.68 -16.02
CA ILE A 173 16.14 9.71 -14.92
C ILE A 173 14.77 9.07 -14.62
N LYS A 174 13.71 9.88 -14.53
CA LYS A 174 12.33 9.44 -14.35
C LYS A 174 11.90 8.45 -15.45
N GLU A 175 12.12 8.79 -16.72
CA GLU A 175 11.77 7.93 -17.86
C GLU A 175 12.56 6.62 -17.83
N GLN A 176 13.87 6.67 -17.54
CA GLN A 176 14.71 5.48 -17.41
C GLN A 176 14.22 4.58 -16.27
N PHE A 177 13.96 5.16 -15.10
CA PHE A 177 13.51 4.41 -13.93
C PHE A 177 12.11 3.81 -14.13
N HIS A 178 11.24 4.55 -14.81
CA HIS A 178 9.91 4.07 -15.19
C HIS A 178 9.98 2.81 -16.04
N VAL A 179 10.69 2.87 -17.17
CA VAL A 179 10.74 1.79 -18.16
C VAL A 179 11.48 0.57 -17.63
N GLN A 180 12.57 0.77 -16.87
CA GLN A 180 13.40 -0.34 -16.40
C GLN A 180 12.87 -1.01 -15.13
N SER A 181 12.00 -0.37 -14.35
CA SER A 181 11.57 -0.94 -13.07
C SER A 181 10.16 -0.56 -12.59
N LEU A 182 9.81 0.73 -12.53
CA LEU A 182 8.56 1.15 -11.87
C LEU A 182 7.29 0.74 -12.63
N ASP A 183 7.37 0.58 -13.96
CA ASP A 183 6.27 0.04 -14.77
C ASP A 183 5.95 -1.42 -14.37
N SER A 184 6.98 -2.25 -14.20
CA SER A 184 6.83 -3.63 -13.73
C SER A 184 6.27 -3.70 -12.31
N VAL A 185 6.71 -2.81 -11.40
CA VAL A 185 6.13 -2.68 -10.05
C VAL A 185 4.62 -2.45 -10.13
N GLN A 186 4.16 -1.52 -10.97
CA GLN A 186 2.74 -1.24 -11.14
C GLN A 186 1.98 -2.46 -11.65
N LYS A 187 2.44 -3.03 -12.77
CA LYS A 187 1.71 -4.08 -13.48
C LYS A 187 1.65 -5.39 -12.70
N ILE A 188 2.75 -5.81 -12.09
CA ILE A 188 2.80 -7.05 -11.31
C ILE A 188 2.03 -6.92 -9.99
N THR A 189 2.12 -5.76 -9.32
CA THR A 189 1.31 -5.50 -8.11
C THR A 189 -0.18 -5.47 -8.44
N ALA A 190 -0.56 -4.90 -9.60
CA ALA A 190 -1.95 -4.91 -10.06
C ALA A 190 -2.47 -6.34 -10.28
N VAL A 191 -1.66 -7.26 -10.81
CA VAL A 191 -2.05 -8.69 -10.90
C VAL A 191 -2.37 -9.27 -9.52
N ALA A 192 -1.51 -9.04 -8.53
CA ALA A 192 -1.77 -9.51 -7.16
C ALA A 192 -3.05 -8.88 -6.58
N LEU A 193 -3.27 -7.58 -6.82
CA LEU A 193 -4.45 -6.85 -6.36
C LEU A 193 -5.74 -7.35 -7.02
N ASP A 194 -5.72 -7.65 -8.33
CA ASP A 194 -6.86 -8.18 -9.08
C ASP A 194 -7.25 -9.57 -8.56
N ILE A 195 -6.26 -10.44 -8.28
CA ILE A 195 -6.47 -11.77 -7.68
C ILE A 195 -7.12 -11.65 -6.31
N VAL A 196 -6.56 -10.80 -5.42
CA VAL A 196 -7.08 -10.63 -4.05
C VAL A 196 -8.47 -10.01 -4.08
N THR A 197 -8.73 -9.05 -4.98
CA THR A 197 -10.06 -8.44 -5.15
C THR A 197 -11.09 -9.46 -5.62
N GLY A 198 -10.69 -10.39 -6.50
CA GLY A 198 -11.51 -11.50 -6.98
C GLY A 198 -11.59 -12.73 -6.08
N LEU A 199 -10.96 -12.69 -4.90
CA LEU A 199 -10.68 -13.91 -4.13
C LEU A 199 -11.96 -14.68 -3.75
N SER A 200 -13.03 -13.98 -3.38
CA SER A 200 -14.30 -14.64 -3.02
C SER A 200 -14.87 -15.50 -4.16
N ASP A 201 -14.81 -15.00 -5.39
CA ASP A 201 -15.34 -15.71 -6.57
C ASP A 201 -14.40 -16.83 -7.02
N ILE A 202 -13.08 -16.59 -6.94
CA ILE A 202 -12.05 -17.60 -7.19
C ILE A 202 -12.28 -18.80 -6.26
N LEU A 203 -12.40 -18.55 -4.96
CA LEU A 203 -12.56 -19.56 -3.94
C LEU A 203 -13.80 -20.44 -4.13
N GLN A 204 -14.93 -19.86 -4.57
CA GLN A 204 -16.12 -20.62 -4.93
C GLN A 204 -15.88 -21.60 -6.09
N GLN A 205 -15.10 -21.20 -7.09
CA GLN A 205 -14.77 -22.04 -8.24
C GLN A 205 -13.82 -23.20 -7.91
N PHE A 206 -13.06 -23.08 -6.81
CA PHE A 206 -12.26 -24.17 -6.24
C PHE A 206 -13.09 -25.13 -5.36
N ASN A 207 -14.42 -25.00 -5.32
CA ASN A 207 -15.34 -25.78 -4.47
C ASN A 207 -15.09 -25.63 -2.95
N LEU A 208 -14.41 -24.56 -2.54
CA LEU A 208 -14.21 -24.25 -1.13
C LEU A 208 -15.42 -23.47 -0.64
N LYS A 209 -16.31 -24.14 0.10
CA LYS A 209 -17.49 -23.52 0.71
C LYS A 209 -17.05 -22.74 1.95
N PHE A 210 -17.03 -21.43 1.83
CA PHE A 210 -16.78 -20.55 2.97
C PHE A 210 -18.11 -20.09 3.56
N ASP A 211 -18.14 -19.96 4.89
CA ASP A 211 -19.28 -19.42 5.61
C ASP A 211 -19.28 -17.90 5.37
N ILE A 212 -19.69 -17.50 4.16
CA ILE A 212 -19.82 -16.10 3.75
C ILE A 212 -20.93 -15.54 4.62
N LYS A 213 -20.60 -15.03 5.81
CA LYS A 213 -21.51 -14.16 6.53
C LYS A 213 -21.87 -13.06 5.54
N PRO A 214 -23.14 -12.94 5.15
CA PRO A 214 -23.52 -11.92 4.19
C PRO A 214 -23.07 -10.59 4.78
N LEU A 215 -22.17 -9.90 4.07
CA LEU A 215 -21.95 -8.47 4.27
C LEU A 215 -23.35 -7.87 4.21
N SER A 216 -23.87 -7.49 5.39
CA SER A 216 -25.23 -7.03 5.59
C SER A 216 -25.65 -6.17 4.41
N ARG A 217 -26.74 -6.53 3.72
CA ARG A 217 -27.39 -5.72 2.68
C ARG A 217 -27.47 -4.26 3.14
N ARG A 218 -26.52 -3.44 2.71
CA ARG A 218 -26.55 -1.98 2.80
C ARG A 218 -26.07 -1.46 1.44
N LEU A 219 -26.98 -0.75 0.79
CA LEU A 219 -26.86 -0.22 -0.57
C LEU A 219 -25.67 0.75 -0.68
N LEU A 220 -24.98 0.65 -1.83
CA LEU A 220 -23.93 1.51 -2.42
C LEU A 220 -22.48 1.33 -1.92
N ASN A 221 -21.70 0.57 -2.70
CA ASN A 221 -20.27 0.78 -3.06
C ASN A 221 -19.20 1.12 -2.00
N SER A 222 -19.44 1.03 -0.69
CA SER A 222 -18.39 1.29 0.30
C SER A 222 -17.78 0.00 0.84
N GLU A 223 -16.57 -0.30 0.39
CA GLU A 223 -15.66 -1.33 0.94
C GLU A 223 -15.35 -1.12 2.43
N VAL A 224 -15.70 0.06 2.96
CA VAL A 224 -15.51 0.42 4.37
C VAL A 224 -16.87 0.42 5.07
N THR A 225 -17.03 -0.49 6.04
CA THR A 225 -18.18 -0.47 6.96
C THR A 225 -18.00 0.63 7.98
N VAL A 226 -19.00 1.51 8.10
CA VAL A 226 -19.00 2.62 9.06
C VAL A 226 -20.03 2.32 10.15
N ASP A 227 -19.67 2.56 11.41
CA ASP A 227 -20.60 2.39 12.54
C ASP A 227 -21.63 3.52 12.64
N ASP A 228 -22.58 3.37 13.56
CA ASP A 228 -23.66 4.35 13.77
C ASP A 228 -23.15 5.74 14.22
N GLN A 229 -21.89 5.84 14.65
CA GLN A 229 -21.27 7.10 15.07
C GLN A 229 -20.40 7.73 13.95
N GLY A 230 -20.38 7.11 12.77
CA GLY A 230 -19.64 7.59 11.60
C GLY A 230 -18.17 7.17 11.59
N TYR A 231 -17.74 6.22 12.43
CA TYR A 231 -16.36 5.72 12.43
C TYR A 231 -16.19 4.47 11.56
N PRO A 232 -15.14 4.41 10.72
CA PRO A 232 -14.76 3.20 10.01
C PRO A 232 -14.52 2.01 10.95
N SER A 233 -14.84 0.80 10.48
CA SER A 233 -14.69 -0.45 11.21
C SER A 233 -13.23 -0.84 11.50
N TRP A 234 -12.29 -0.42 10.64
CA TRP A 234 -10.85 -0.60 10.86
C TRP A 234 -10.30 0.26 12.00
N ILE A 235 -11.01 1.32 12.43
CA ILE A 235 -10.66 2.01 13.68
C ILE A 235 -11.06 1.09 14.84
N SER A 236 -10.09 0.75 15.69
CA SER A 236 -10.31 -0.16 16.81
C SER A 236 -11.49 0.27 17.68
N ALA A 237 -12.24 -0.68 18.24
CA ALA A 237 -13.37 -0.37 19.13
C ALA A 237 -12.93 0.47 20.36
N SER A 238 -11.70 0.27 20.85
CA SER A 238 -11.09 1.09 21.90
C SER A 238 -10.91 2.54 21.46
N ASP A 239 -10.42 2.78 20.24
CA ASP A 239 -10.18 4.13 19.74
C ASP A 239 -11.48 4.84 19.38
N ARG A 240 -12.47 4.14 18.82
CA ARG A 240 -13.81 4.72 18.58
C ARG A 240 -14.44 5.20 19.88
N LYS A 241 -14.38 4.37 20.93
CA LYS A 241 -14.82 4.76 22.29
C LYS A 241 -14.03 5.94 22.85
N LEU A 242 -12.71 5.95 22.65
CA LEU A 242 -11.83 7.04 23.08
C LEU A 242 -12.18 8.35 22.35
N LEU A 243 -12.26 8.33 21.03
CA LEU A 243 -12.60 9.48 20.19
C LEU A 243 -13.98 10.03 20.52
N ALA A 244 -14.98 9.17 20.76
CA ALA A 244 -16.31 9.58 21.21
C ALA A 244 -16.27 10.28 22.57
N LYS A 245 -15.48 9.78 23.54
CA LYS A 245 -15.25 10.46 24.83
C LYS A 245 -14.57 11.82 24.63
N MET A 246 -13.64 11.91 23.67
CA MET A 246 -12.89 13.12 23.33
C MET A 246 -13.71 14.18 22.55
N GLN A 247 -15.00 13.94 22.29
CA GLN A 247 -15.93 14.96 21.79
C GLN A 247 -16.63 15.73 22.93
N ARG A 248 -16.58 15.22 24.17
CA ARG A 248 -17.24 15.86 25.32
C ARG A 248 -16.47 17.08 25.82
N LYS A 249 -17.18 18.02 26.45
CA LYS A 249 -16.54 19.14 27.16
C LYS A 249 -15.57 18.60 28.23
N ASN A 250 -14.42 19.24 28.39
CA ASN A 250 -13.37 18.88 29.36
C ASN A 250 -12.77 17.47 29.20
N TRP A 251 -12.82 16.85 28.02
CA TRP A 251 -12.27 15.50 27.80
C TRP A 251 -10.81 15.32 28.21
N ARG A 252 -9.99 16.39 28.11
CA ARG A 252 -8.55 16.37 28.46
C ARG A 252 -8.30 15.99 29.92
N ALA A 253 -9.22 16.35 30.83
CA ALA A 253 -9.07 16.03 32.26
C ALA A 253 -9.08 14.52 32.55
N ASN A 254 -9.62 13.72 31.63
CA ASN A 254 -9.72 12.26 31.77
C ASN A 254 -8.63 11.50 30.99
N ILE A 255 -7.64 12.22 30.43
CA ILE A 255 -6.53 11.63 29.69
C ILE A 255 -5.23 11.96 30.41
N ARG A 256 -4.50 10.91 30.77
CA ARG A 256 -3.16 11.03 31.34
C ARG A 256 -2.14 10.96 30.21
N PRO A 257 -1.43 12.06 29.88
CA PRO A 257 -0.40 12.02 28.86
C PRO A 257 0.81 11.20 29.31
N ASN A 258 1.44 10.51 28.37
CA ASN A 258 2.74 9.88 28.57
C ASN A 258 3.87 10.89 28.42
N ALA A 259 3.74 11.82 27.46
CA ALA A 259 4.66 12.92 27.22
C ALA A 259 3.91 14.26 27.19
N VAL A 260 4.49 15.31 27.79
CA VAL A 260 3.97 16.68 27.73
C VAL A 260 4.99 17.60 27.07
N VAL A 261 4.60 18.25 25.99
CA VAL A 261 5.39 19.24 25.25
C VAL A 261 4.88 20.64 25.58
N ALA A 262 5.79 21.54 25.92
CA ALA A 262 5.49 22.96 26.06
C ALA A 262 6.74 23.79 25.72
N ASN A 263 6.64 24.64 24.69
CA ASN A 263 7.76 25.48 24.26
C ASN A 263 8.20 26.53 25.31
N ASP A 264 7.31 26.86 26.26
CA ASP A 264 7.58 27.73 27.42
C ASP A 264 8.38 27.04 28.55
N GLY A 265 8.65 25.74 28.43
CA GLY A 265 9.37 24.95 29.44
C GLY A 265 8.52 24.42 30.59
N SER A 266 7.20 24.62 30.58
CA SER A 266 6.28 24.09 31.59
C SER A 266 5.89 22.61 31.38
N GLY A 267 6.47 21.96 30.37
CA GLY A 267 6.29 20.56 30.01
C GLY A 267 7.54 19.73 30.28
N GLN A 268 7.49 18.44 29.95
CA GLN A 268 8.66 17.55 30.02
C GLN A 268 9.64 17.82 28.87
N PHE A 269 9.11 18.21 27.71
CA PHE A 269 9.89 18.52 26.51
C PHE A 269 9.56 19.92 26.01
N LYS A 270 10.55 20.62 25.46
CA LYS A 270 10.34 21.91 24.79
C LYS A 270 9.86 21.78 23.35
N THR A 271 10.17 20.64 22.71
CA THR A 271 9.94 20.39 21.29
C THR A 271 9.17 19.09 21.08
N ILE A 272 8.41 19.02 19.99
CA ILE A 272 7.66 17.81 19.63
C ILE A 272 8.64 16.70 19.23
N GLN A 273 9.72 17.05 18.51
CA GLN A 273 10.79 16.10 18.19
C GLN A 273 11.35 15.38 19.41
N ALA A 274 11.63 16.11 20.50
CA ALA A 274 12.21 15.51 21.70
C ALA A 274 11.24 14.55 22.38
N ALA A 275 9.94 14.86 22.37
CA ALA A 275 8.93 13.93 22.87
C ALA A 275 8.82 12.66 22.01
N LEU A 276 8.89 12.78 20.69
CA LEU A 276 8.92 11.62 19.78
C LEU A 276 10.19 10.78 19.98
N ALA A 277 11.35 11.42 20.15
CA ALA A 277 12.61 10.73 20.41
C ALA A 277 12.61 9.98 21.76
N SER A 278 11.78 10.40 22.72
CA SER A 278 11.59 9.72 24.00
C SER A 278 10.64 8.52 23.95
N TYR A 279 10.02 8.26 22.79
CA TYR A 279 9.06 7.16 22.64
C TYR A 279 9.70 5.82 23.01
N PRO A 280 9.12 5.06 23.96
CA PRO A 280 9.76 3.84 24.45
C PRO A 280 9.66 2.72 23.42
N LYS A 281 10.80 2.08 23.14
CA LYS A 281 10.86 0.87 22.30
C LYS A 281 9.94 -0.21 22.88
N GLY A 282 9.08 -0.79 22.04
CA GLY A 282 8.16 -1.84 22.44
C GLY A 282 6.97 -1.38 23.29
N ASN A 283 6.64 -0.07 23.26
CA ASN A 283 5.42 0.46 23.87
C ASN A 283 4.18 -0.38 23.50
N LYS A 284 3.40 -0.76 24.50
CA LYS A 284 2.17 -1.54 24.32
C LYS A 284 0.97 -0.63 24.44
N GLY A 285 0.22 -0.49 23.34
CA GLY A 285 -1.01 0.30 23.29
C GLY A 285 -0.79 1.76 22.89
N ARG A 286 -1.78 2.60 23.20
CA ARG A 286 -1.87 4.01 22.79
C ARG A 286 -0.90 4.88 23.59
N TYR A 287 0.00 5.61 22.92
CA TYR A 287 0.94 6.55 23.57
C TYR A 287 0.44 7.99 23.42
N PHE A 288 0.16 8.66 24.52
CA PHE A 288 -0.44 9.99 24.54
C PHE A 288 0.63 11.08 24.62
N ILE A 289 0.70 11.92 23.59
CA ILE A 289 1.54 13.13 23.56
C ILE A 289 0.63 14.35 23.66
N TYR A 290 0.73 15.08 24.77
CA TYR A 290 0.03 16.34 24.95
C TYR A 290 0.94 17.49 24.56
N VAL A 291 0.52 18.27 23.55
CA VAL A 291 1.23 19.47 23.10
C VAL A 291 0.46 20.69 23.56
N LYS A 292 1.02 21.44 24.52
CA LYS A 292 0.38 22.64 25.06
C LYS A 292 0.27 23.74 24.00
N ALA A 293 -0.57 24.73 24.28
CA ALA A 293 -0.68 25.94 23.47
C ALA A 293 0.70 26.56 23.20
N GLY A 294 0.93 26.95 21.95
CA GLY A 294 2.20 27.43 21.44
C GLY A 294 2.28 27.30 19.93
N VAL A 295 3.20 28.04 19.33
CA VAL A 295 3.64 27.88 17.94
C VAL A 295 4.96 27.12 17.96
N TYR A 296 5.01 26.02 17.22
CA TYR A 296 6.14 25.11 17.13
C TYR A 296 6.67 25.14 15.69
N ASP A 297 7.71 25.94 15.43
CA ASP A 297 8.44 26.00 14.14
C ASP A 297 9.40 24.80 14.07
N GLU A 298 8.85 23.64 13.74
CA GLU A 298 9.51 22.34 13.75
C GLU A 298 9.02 21.50 12.55
N TYR A 299 9.94 20.78 11.90
CA TYR A 299 9.59 19.81 10.86
C TYR A 299 9.45 18.41 11.47
N ILE A 300 8.22 17.93 11.61
CA ILE A 300 7.93 16.69 12.33
C ILE A 300 7.90 15.50 11.38
N THR A 301 8.57 14.41 11.75
CA THR A 301 8.31 13.07 11.20
C THR A 301 8.03 12.11 12.34
N VAL A 302 6.81 11.59 12.41
CA VAL A 302 6.47 10.49 13.33
C VAL A 302 7.02 9.21 12.71
N PRO A 303 8.05 8.58 13.32
CA PRO A 303 8.73 7.45 12.70
C PRO A 303 7.87 6.17 12.76
N LYS A 304 8.10 5.25 11.81
CA LYS A 304 7.25 4.06 11.61
C LYS A 304 7.13 3.14 12.83
N ASP A 305 8.17 3.11 13.67
CA ASP A 305 8.23 2.31 14.90
C ASP A 305 7.47 2.95 16.08
N ALA A 306 7.10 4.23 15.98
CA ALA A 306 6.30 4.95 16.97
C ALA A 306 4.79 4.74 16.78
N VAL A 307 4.38 3.47 16.77
CA VAL A 307 3.01 3.02 16.50
C VAL A 307 2.01 3.52 17.55
N ASN A 308 0.75 3.71 17.15
CA ASN A 308 -0.36 4.06 18.04
C ASN A 308 -0.18 5.34 18.88
N ILE A 309 0.58 6.32 18.39
CA ILE A 309 0.61 7.64 19.01
C ILE A 309 -0.75 8.32 18.89
N LEU A 310 -1.21 8.94 19.98
CA LEU A 310 -2.24 9.97 19.93
C LEU A 310 -1.62 11.29 20.40
N MET A 311 -1.48 12.21 19.46
CA MET A 311 -0.98 13.56 19.70
C MET A 311 -2.14 14.53 19.76
N TYR A 312 -2.22 15.33 20.82
CA TYR A 312 -3.31 16.28 20.97
C TYR A 312 -2.90 17.64 21.52
N GLY A 313 -3.62 18.66 21.10
CA GLY A 313 -3.39 20.06 21.46
C GLY A 313 -4.41 20.68 22.39
N ASP A 314 -4.17 21.94 22.75
CA ASP A 314 -5.10 22.80 23.50
C ASP A 314 -6.22 23.37 22.64
N GLY A 315 -6.20 23.11 21.35
CA GLY A 315 -7.17 23.57 20.36
C GLY A 315 -6.44 23.95 19.08
N PRO A 316 -7.09 23.81 17.90
CA PRO A 316 -6.42 24.11 16.64
C PRO A 316 -5.95 25.57 16.56
N ALA A 317 -6.69 26.53 17.14
CA ALA A 317 -6.26 27.92 17.19
C ALA A 317 -5.14 28.24 18.22
N ARG A 318 -4.70 27.25 19.01
CA ARG A 318 -3.77 27.47 20.14
C ARG A 318 -2.50 26.63 20.04
N THR A 319 -2.56 25.44 19.46
CA THR A 319 -1.43 24.54 19.28
C THR A 319 -1.17 24.39 17.79
N ILE A 320 -0.12 25.05 17.30
CA ILE A 320 0.19 25.18 15.87
C ILE A 320 1.59 24.63 15.61
N VAL A 321 1.70 23.67 14.71
CA VAL A 321 2.99 23.23 14.14
C VAL A 321 3.14 23.90 12.80
N THR A 322 4.21 24.67 12.63
CA THR A 322 4.43 25.56 11.48
C THR A 322 5.75 25.27 10.78
N GLY A 323 5.80 25.55 9.48
CA GLY A 323 6.95 25.35 8.62
C GLY A 323 6.79 26.13 7.32
N ARG A 324 7.86 26.23 6.52
CA ARG A 324 7.89 27.06 5.29
C ARG A 324 8.71 26.47 4.14
N LYS A 325 8.98 25.16 4.17
CA LYS A 325 9.68 24.49 3.05
C LYS A 325 8.75 24.44 1.84
N ASN A 326 9.30 24.60 0.65
CA ASN A 326 8.53 24.68 -0.58
C ASN A 326 9.35 24.31 -1.81
N PHE A 327 8.64 24.01 -2.89
CA PHE A 327 9.23 23.57 -4.14
C PHE A 327 10.00 24.67 -4.86
N ALA A 328 9.50 25.91 -4.87
CA ALA A 328 10.18 27.04 -5.50
C ALA A 328 11.60 27.30 -4.92
N ALA A 329 11.80 27.00 -3.64
CA ALA A 329 13.09 27.07 -2.96
C ALA A 329 13.98 25.82 -3.17
N GLY A 330 13.59 24.91 -4.06
CA GLY A 330 14.34 23.72 -4.45
C GLY A 330 14.09 22.48 -3.60
N THR A 331 13.08 22.45 -2.72
CA THR A 331 12.75 21.25 -1.92
C THR A 331 11.69 20.40 -2.63
N LYS A 332 11.93 19.10 -2.84
CA LYS A 332 10.92 18.22 -3.46
C LYS A 332 9.65 18.14 -2.62
N THR A 333 8.48 18.06 -3.27
CA THR A 333 7.15 18.17 -2.65
C THR A 333 7.01 17.31 -1.39
N MET A 334 7.42 16.04 -1.43
CA MET A 334 7.36 15.15 -0.26
C MET A 334 8.15 15.68 0.95
N GLN A 335 9.31 16.30 0.71
CA GLN A 335 10.20 16.83 1.74
C GLN A 335 9.79 18.22 2.24
N THR A 336 8.79 18.85 1.62
CA THR A 336 8.24 20.13 2.08
C THR A 336 7.35 20.02 3.31
N ALA A 337 6.89 18.80 3.63
CA ALA A 337 5.94 18.53 4.71
C ALA A 337 6.38 19.12 6.05
N THR A 338 5.58 20.03 6.62
CA THR A 338 5.75 20.50 8.00
C THR A 338 5.57 19.35 8.99
N PHE A 339 4.55 18.52 8.80
CA PHE A 339 4.31 17.34 9.62
C PHE A 339 4.08 16.11 8.74
N ALA A 340 4.89 15.06 8.92
CA ALA A 340 4.77 13.79 8.24
C ALA A 340 4.48 12.67 9.24
N ASN A 341 3.43 11.88 8.98
CA ASN A 341 3.15 10.65 9.71
C ASN A 341 3.48 9.41 8.87
N THR A 342 4.41 8.58 9.34
CA THR A 342 4.68 7.25 8.78
C THR A 342 4.27 6.11 9.72
N ALA A 343 3.82 6.42 10.93
CA ALA A 343 3.40 5.42 11.92
C ALA A 343 1.97 4.93 11.73
N ILE A 344 1.77 3.63 11.94
CA ILE A 344 0.45 3.00 11.97
C ILE A 344 -0.33 3.46 13.20
N GLY A 345 -1.62 3.73 13.02
CA GLY A 345 -2.54 4.04 14.09
C GLY A 345 -2.36 5.44 14.68
N PHE A 346 -1.68 6.36 14.00
CA PHE A 346 -1.52 7.73 14.48
C PHE A 346 -2.86 8.46 14.59
N ILE A 347 -3.09 9.13 15.71
CA ILE A 347 -4.25 9.99 15.92
C ILE A 347 -3.78 11.40 16.25
N GLY A 348 -4.11 12.37 15.41
CA GLY A 348 -3.94 13.79 15.70
C GLY A 348 -5.26 14.42 16.14
N LYS A 349 -5.25 15.24 17.19
CA LYS A 349 -6.49 15.90 17.65
C LYS A 349 -6.28 17.34 18.11
N ALA A 350 -7.16 18.24 17.68
CA ALA A 350 -7.25 19.61 18.19
C ALA A 350 -5.94 20.39 18.08
N MET A 351 -5.29 20.29 16.91
CA MET A 351 -4.03 20.94 16.56
C MET A 351 -4.13 21.52 15.15
N THR A 352 -3.28 22.50 14.84
CA THR A 352 -3.07 22.99 13.48
C THR A 352 -1.72 22.52 12.96
N PHE A 353 -1.71 22.06 11.71
CA PHE A 353 -0.51 21.81 10.93
C PHE A 353 -0.53 22.81 9.77
N GLU A 354 0.50 23.64 9.65
CA GLU A 354 0.54 24.67 8.63
C GLU A 354 1.86 24.73 7.87
N ASN A 355 1.77 25.15 6.61
CA ASN A 355 2.92 25.55 5.81
C ASN A 355 2.70 26.98 5.30
N THR A 356 3.56 27.89 5.73
CA THR A 356 3.44 29.34 5.51
C THR A 356 4.25 29.83 4.32
N ALA A 357 4.66 28.94 3.40
CA ALA A 357 5.46 29.32 2.23
C ALA A 357 4.78 30.36 1.32
N GLY A 358 3.44 30.39 1.31
CA GLY A 358 2.67 31.28 0.42
C GLY A 358 2.43 30.68 -0.96
N PRO A 359 1.60 31.34 -1.79
CA PRO A 359 1.27 30.84 -3.14
C PRO A 359 2.48 30.87 -4.09
N ASP A 360 3.42 31.81 -3.90
CA ASP A 360 4.64 31.90 -4.70
C ASP A 360 5.66 30.80 -4.38
N GLY A 361 5.45 30.04 -3.29
CA GLY A 361 6.27 28.89 -2.94
C GLY A 361 5.98 27.64 -3.78
N HIS A 362 4.91 27.66 -4.59
CA HIS A 362 4.35 26.48 -5.24
C HIS A 362 4.05 25.36 -4.24
N GLN A 363 4.34 24.09 -4.55
CA GLN A 363 4.02 22.95 -3.68
C GLN A 363 4.67 23.10 -2.30
N ALA A 364 3.85 23.07 -1.25
CA ALA A 364 4.27 23.30 0.13
C ALA A 364 3.34 22.56 1.11
N VAL A 365 3.72 21.34 1.45
CA VAL A 365 2.88 20.42 2.23
C VAL A 365 2.83 20.83 3.71
N ALA A 366 1.63 20.93 4.28
CA ALA A 366 1.44 21.15 5.72
C ALA A 366 1.36 19.83 6.49
N PHE A 367 0.60 18.86 5.97
CA PHE A 367 0.48 17.53 6.57
C PHE A 367 0.60 16.42 5.50
N ARG A 368 1.55 15.50 5.68
CA ARG A 368 1.73 14.30 4.86
C ARG A 368 1.40 13.05 5.68
N ASN A 369 0.61 12.14 5.13
CA ASN A 369 0.33 10.86 5.78
C ASN A 369 0.60 9.67 4.87
N VAL A 370 1.47 8.78 5.35
CA VAL A 370 1.74 7.45 4.79
C VAL A 370 1.26 6.35 5.74
N GLY A 371 1.22 6.60 7.06
CA GLY A 371 0.84 5.59 8.04
C GLY A 371 -0.60 5.09 7.91
N ASP A 372 -0.80 3.78 8.06
CA ASP A 372 -2.11 3.13 7.99
C ASP A 372 -2.93 3.33 9.27
N MET A 373 -4.25 3.18 9.16
CA MET A 373 -5.22 3.35 10.23
C MET A 373 -5.09 4.69 10.97
N SER A 374 -4.74 5.77 10.27
CA SER A 374 -4.53 7.08 10.88
C SER A 374 -5.84 7.88 10.96
N ALA A 375 -5.93 8.77 11.96
CA ALA A 375 -7.08 9.66 12.10
C ALA A 375 -6.70 11.08 12.53
N LEU A 376 -7.27 12.09 11.87
CA LEU A 376 -7.24 13.47 12.35
C LEU A 376 -8.64 13.91 12.78
N VAL A 377 -8.75 14.46 13.99
CA VAL A 377 -10.04 14.85 14.57
C VAL A 377 -10.00 16.26 15.14
N GLY A 378 -10.78 17.17 14.55
CA GLY A 378 -10.81 18.56 15.01
C GLY A 378 -9.50 19.31 14.74
N CYS A 379 -8.73 18.89 13.72
CA CYS A 379 -7.47 19.53 13.35
C CYS A 379 -7.67 20.51 12.21
N HIS A 380 -6.79 21.51 12.09
CA HIS A 380 -6.71 22.35 10.90
C HIS A 380 -5.45 21.99 10.10
N ILE A 381 -5.58 21.85 8.78
CA ILE A 381 -4.46 21.70 7.85
C ILE A 381 -4.49 22.93 6.94
N VAL A 382 -3.47 23.78 7.06
CA VAL A 382 -3.48 25.13 6.48
C VAL A 382 -2.26 25.32 5.59
N GLY A 383 -2.48 25.65 4.33
CA GLY A 383 -1.41 26.05 3.43
C GLY A 383 -1.97 26.66 2.15
N TYR A 384 -1.19 26.53 1.07
CA TYR A 384 -1.57 26.90 -0.28
C TYR A 384 -1.59 25.63 -1.14
N GLN A 385 -0.64 25.49 -2.06
CA GLN A 385 -0.59 24.35 -2.98
C GLN A 385 -0.08 23.11 -2.22
N ASP A 386 -0.75 21.97 -2.42
CA ASP A 386 -0.43 20.68 -1.78
C ASP A 386 -0.52 20.65 -0.25
N SER A 387 -1.39 21.47 0.35
CA SER A 387 -1.55 21.59 1.81
C SER A 387 -1.70 20.24 2.55
N LEU A 388 -2.48 19.31 2.00
CA LEU A 388 -2.71 17.98 2.57
C LEU A 388 -2.30 16.89 1.58
N TYR A 389 -1.28 16.10 1.94
CA TYR A 389 -0.78 15.01 1.10
C TYR A 389 -1.22 13.64 1.64
N VAL A 390 -2.37 13.16 1.16
CA VAL A 390 -2.98 11.84 1.49
C VAL A 390 -2.35 10.71 0.68
N GLN A 391 -1.11 10.35 1.00
CA GLN A 391 -0.28 9.58 0.07
C GLN A 391 -0.64 8.10 -0.09
N SER A 392 -1.01 7.40 0.99
CA SER A 392 -1.34 5.97 0.96
C SER A 392 -2.09 5.51 2.20
N ASN A 393 -2.56 4.27 2.19
CA ASN A 393 -3.22 3.57 3.30
C ASN A 393 -4.54 4.21 3.79
N ARG A 394 -5.15 3.60 4.81
CA ARG A 394 -6.44 4.06 5.35
C ARG A 394 -6.25 5.25 6.28
N GLN A 395 -7.03 6.30 6.00
CA GLN A 395 -6.98 7.56 6.74
C GLN A 395 -8.40 8.06 7.00
N TYR A 396 -8.62 8.69 8.16
CA TYR A 396 -9.92 9.22 8.54
C TYR A 396 -9.82 10.65 9.07
N TYR A 397 -10.53 11.59 8.45
CA TYR A 397 -10.55 13.00 8.82
C TYR A 397 -11.95 13.38 9.30
N ARG A 398 -12.09 13.87 10.54
CA ARG A 398 -13.39 14.24 11.12
C ARG A 398 -13.34 15.61 11.78
N ASN A 399 -14.32 16.45 11.42
CA ASN A 399 -14.43 17.82 11.92
C ASN A 399 -13.14 18.63 11.72
N CYS A 400 -12.41 18.35 10.65
CA CYS A 400 -11.18 19.06 10.31
C CYS A 400 -11.48 20.21 9.36
N LEU A 401 -10.65 21.25 9.42
CA LEU A 401 -10.59 22.30 8.41
C LEU A 401 -9.38 22.03 7.52
N VAL A 402 -9.57 22.05 6.21
CA VAL A 402 -8.47 21.97 5.24
C VAL A 402 -8.59 23.20 4.34
N SER A 403 -7.53 24.00 4.25
CA SER A 403 -7.47 25.18 3.39
C SER A 403 -6.23 25.12 2.51
N GLY A 404 -6.39 25.48 1.23
CA GLY A 404 -5.33 25.50 0.23
C GLY A 404 -5.81 26.17 -1.06
N ASN A 405 -4.93 26.21 -2.06
CA ASN A 405 -5.26 26.59 -3.45
C ASN A 405 -4.89 25.46 -4.42
N ARG A 406 -5.18 25.67 -5.70
CA ARG A 406 -4.74 24.76 -6.78
C ARG A 406 -3.28 24.96 -7.11
#